data_AF-A0A0A9D7C6-F1
#
_entry.id   AF-A0A0A9D7C6-F1
#
_cell.length_a   1.000
_cell.length_b   1.000
_cell.length_c   1.000
_cell.angle_alpha   90.00
_cell.angle_beta   90.00
_cell.angle_gamma   90.00
#
_symmetry.space_group_name_H-M   'P 1'
#
loop_
_entity.id
_entity.type
_entity.pdbx_description
1 polymer ?
#
loop_
_entity_poly.entity_id
_entity_poly.type
_entity_poly.pdbx_seq_one_letter_code
_entity_poly.pdbx_strand_id
1 'polypeptide(L)'
;MFDECVAPLVEGLFQGYNATVLAYGQTGSGKTYTMGTACKEGSHIGIIPQAMAALFDKIESLKSQVEFQLRVSFIEILKEEVRGLLDPAAAVGKVENGNGHAKLSVPGKPPVQIREASNGVITLAGSTEVHVTTQKEMTACLEQGSLSRATGSTNMNNQSRCAKQIPS
;
A
#
# COMPACT_ATOMS: atom_id res chain seq x y z
N MET A 1 -17.43 -0.88 -12.95
CA MET A 1 -16.07 -1.35 -12.53
C MET A 1 -15.99 -1.71 -11.05
N PHE A 2 -16.12 -0.78 -10.09
CA PHE A 2 -16.09 -1.16 -8.66
C PHE A 2 -17.27 -2.07 -8.30
N ASP A 3 -18.50 -1.63 -8.59
CA ASP A 3 -19.73 -2.35 -8.20
C ASP A 3 -19.81 -3.76 -8.81
N GLU A 4 -19.34 -3.90 -10.04
CA GLU A 4 -19.42 -5.16 -10.79
C GLU A 4 -18.28 -6.14 -10.45
N CYS A 5 -17.06 -5.64 -10.23
CA CYS A 5 -15.87 -6.49 -10.12
C CYS A 5 -15.32 -6.60 -8.70
N VAL A 6 -15.51 -5.58 -7.86
CA VAL A 6 -14.81 -5.46 -6.58
C VAL A 6 -15.77 -5.58 -5.41
N ALA A 7 -16.98 -5.02 -5.49
CA ALA A 7 -17.98 -5.17 -4.44
C ALA A 7 -18.27 -6.65 -4.08
N PRO A 8 -18.43 -7.59 -5.05
CA PRO A 8 -18.61 -9.01 -4.71
C PRO A 8 -17.40 -9.65 -4.01
N LEU A 9 -16.19 -9.16 -4.28
CA LEU A 9 -14.98 -9.64 -3.61
C LEU A 9 -14.92 -9.18 -2.15
N VAL A 10 -15.40 -7.96 -1.86
CA VAL A 10 -15.53 -7.48 -0.49
C VAL A 10 -16.51 -8.37 0.27
N GLU A 11 -17.66 -8.73 -0.31
CA GLU A 11 -18.60 -9.68 0.32
C GLU A 11 -17.96 -11.05 0.57
N GLY A 12 -17.19 -11.57 -0.40
CA GLY A 12 -16.45 -12.82 -0.23
C GLY A 12 -15.44 -12.80 0.91
N LEU A 13 -14.81 -11.64 1.17
CA LEU A 13 -13.88 -11.46 2.29
C LEU A 13 -14.56 -11.71 3.64
N PHE A 14 -15.79 -11.21 3.83
CA PHE A 14 -16.56 -11.43 5.06
C PHE A 14 -17.09 -12.86 5.20
N GLN A 15 -17.06 -13.65 4.12
CA GLN A 15 -17.37 -15.08 4.14
C GLN A 15 -16.12 -15.96 4.39
N GLY A 16 -14.96 -15.34 4.58
CA GLY A 16 -13.69 -16.03 4.84
C GLY A 16 -12.90 -16.42 3.59
N TYR A 17 -13.24 -15.86 2.42
CA TYR A 17 -12.48 -16.08 1.19
C TYR A 17 -11.39 -15.01 0.97
N ASN A 18 -10.29 -15.42 0.33
CA ASN A 18 -9.26 -14.49 -0.10
C ASN A 18 -9.69 -13.77 -1.40
N ALA A 19 -9.48 -12.45 -1.44
CA ALA A 19 -9.74 -11.63 -2.62
C ALA A 19 -8.44 -11.04 -3.18
N THR A 20 -8.32 -10.94 -4.50
CA THR A 20 -7.16 -10.31 -5.15
C THR A 20 -7.60 -9.56 -6.40
N VAL A 21 -7.19 -8.29 -6.51
CA VAL A 21 -7.45 -7.44 -7.67
C VAL A 21 -6.11 -7.03 -8.28
N LEU A 22 -5.96 -7.29 -9.57
CA LEU A 22 -4.73 -7.01 -10.34
C LEU A 22 -5.04 -6.04 -11.47
N ALA A 23 -4.27 -4.95 -11.57
CA ALA A 23 -4.32 -4.04 -12.69
C ALA A 23 -3.10 -4.27 -13.60
N TYR A 24 -3.34 -4.62 -14.86
CA TYR A 24 -2.29 -4.86 -15.87
C TYR A 24 -2.47 -3.93 -17.07
N GLY A 25 -1.39 -3.73 -17.83
CA GLY A 25 -1.38 -2.85 -19.01
C GLY A 25 -0.04 -2.15 -19.22
N GLN A 26 0.15 -1.51 -20.37
CA GLN A 26 1.39 -0.81 -20.72
C GLN A 26 1.65 0.44 -19.85
N THR A 27 2.89 0.93 -19.82
CA THR A 27 3.22 2.21 -19.15
C THR A 27 2.37 3.35 -19.72
N GLY A 28 1.82 4.20 -18.85
CA GLY A 28 0.93 5.29 -19.26
C GLY A 28 -0.54 4.89 -19.46
N SER A 29 -0.91 3.61 -19.37
CA SER A 29 -2.30 3.14 -19.56
C SER A 29 -3.27 3.47 -18.41
N GLY A 30 -2.85 4.28 -17.43
CA GLY A 30 -3.71 4.68 -16.33
C GLY A 30 -3.84 3.70 -15.15
N LYS A 31 -3.06 2.62 -15.06
CA LYS A 31 -3.14 1.64 -13.93
C LYS A 31 -3.15 2.29 -12.54
N THR A 32 -2.18 3.18 -12.27
CA THR A 32 -2.06 3.90 -10.99
C THR A 32 -3.25 4.82 -10.74
N TYR A 33 -3.82 5.37 -11.80
CA TYR A 33 -5.02 6.21 -11.75
C TYR A 33 -6.26 5.37 -11.41
N THR A 34 -6.49 4.26 -12.14
CA THR A 34 -7.60 3.33 -11.89
C THR A 34 -7.56 2.73 -10.49
N MET A 35 -6.38 2.32 -10.02
CA MET A 35 -6.23 1.75 -8.67
C MET A 35 -6.36 2.80 -7.55
N GLY A 36 -6.21 4.09 -7.86
CA GLY A 36 -6.33 5.18 -6.87
C GLY A 36 -5.09 5.35 -5.99
N THR A 37 -3.89 5.00 -6.48
CA THR A 37 -2.62 5.19 -5.74
C THR A 37 -1.84 6.42 -6.22
N ALA A 38 -2.41 7.20 -7.12
CA ALA A 38 -1.84 8.47 -7.55
C ALA A 38 -2.07 9.53 -6.48
N CYS A 39 -1.01 10.21 -6.04
CA CYS A 39 -1.06 11.32 -5.10
C CYS A 39 -1.74 12.54 -5.75
N LYS A 40 -3.07 12.55 -5.79
CA LYS A 40 -3.88 13.72 -6.10
C LYS A 40 -4.88 13.92 -4.98
N GLU A 41 -4.77 15.07 -4.32
CA GLU A 41 -5.78 15.55 -3.37
C GLU A 41 -7.16 15.57 -4.03
N GLY A 42 -8.16 15.07 -3.32
CA GLY A 42 -9.57 15.22 -3.69
C GLY A 42 -10.15 14.17 -4.65
N SER A 43 -9.38 13.20 -5.12
CA SER A 43 -9.91 12.10 -5.92
C SER A 43 -10.09 10.85 -5.08
N HIS A 44 -11.22 10.75 -4.35
CA HIS A 44 -11.75 9.47 -3.82
C HIS A 44 -12.12 8.45 -4.94
N ILE A 45 -11.65 8.70 -6.15
CA ILE A 45 -11.94 7.95 -7.37
C ILE A 45 -10.79 6.96 -7.55
N GLY A 46 -11.09 5.68 -7.34
CA GLY A 46 -10.15 4.60 -7.53
C GLY A 46 -10.59 3.34 -6.80
N ILE A 47 -10.15 2.19 -7.29
CA ILE A 47 -10.57 0.90 -6.76
C ILE A 47 -10.16 0.72 -5.28
N ILE A 48 -8.96 1.14 -4.88
CA ILE A 48 -8.49 0.96 -3.49
C ILE A 48 -9.30 1.83 -2.51
N PRO A 49 -9.43 3.16 -2.69
CA PRO A 49 -10.25 3.98 -1.78
C PRO A 49 -11.72 3.52 -1.69
N GLN A 50 -12.32 3.09 -2.80
CA GLN A 50 -13.69 2.56 -2.80
C GLN A 50 -13.80 1.23 -2.05
N ALA A 51 -12.83 0.32 -2.24
CA ALA A 51 -12.78 -0.94 -1.49
C ALA A 51 -12.59 -0.72 0.01
N MET A 52 -11.77 0.26 0.39
CA MET A 52 -11.59 0.66 1.79
C MET A 52 -12.90 1.18 2.39
N ALA A 53 -13.62 2.05 1.68
CA ALA A 53 -14.93 2.54 2.13
C ALA A 53 -15.92 1.39 2.35
N ALA A 54 -16.12 0.55 1.34
CA ALA A 54 -17.03 -0.60 1.42
C ALA A 54 -16.66 -1.59 2.54
N LEU A 55 -15.35 -1.80 2.76
CA LEU A 55 -14.86 -2.63 3.85
C LEU A 55 -15.27 -2.07 5.22
N PHE A 56 -15.06 -0.78 5.46
CA PHE A 56 -15.42 -0.15 6.72
C PHE A 56 -16.94 -0.04 6.91
N ASP A 57 -17.71 0.22 5.86
CA ASP A 57 -19.17 0.21 5.91
C ASP A 57 -19.70 -1.16 6.36
N LYS A 58 -19.12 -2.25 5.84
CA LYS A 58 -19.48 -3.61 6.26
C LYS A 58 -19.06 -3.94 7.68
N ILE A 59 -17.84 -3.58 8.07
CA ILE A 59 -17.37 -3.74 9.46
C ILE A 59 -18.33 -3.04 10.41
N GLU A 60 -18.72 -1.80 10.14
CA GLU A 60 -19.63 -1.05 11.02
C GLU A 60 -21.02 -1.71 11.08
N SER A 61 -21.53 -2.23 9.95
CA SER A 61 -22.82 -2.95 9.93
C SER A 61 -22.83 -4.25 10.76
N LEU A 62 -21.66 -4.88 10.93
CA LEU A 62 -21.49 -6.18 11.61
C LEU A 62 -20.85 -6.05 13.00
N LYS A 63 -20.49 -4.85 13.43
CA LYS A 63 -19.73 -4.57 14.66
C LYS A 63 -20.41 -5.05 15.94
N SER A 64 -21.74 -5.17 15.95
CA SER A 64 -22.50 -5.70 17.09
C SER A 64 -22.50 -7.22 17.17
N GLN A 65 -22.10 -7.91 16.09
CA GLN A 65 -22.14 -9.37 15.96
C GLN A 65 -20.76 -10.00 16.00
N VAL A 66 -19.75 -9.31 15.44
CA VAL A 66 -18.41 -9.85 15.23
C VAL A 66 -17.36 -8.78 15.55
N GLU A 67 -16.28 -9.19 16.19
CA GLU A 67 -15.09 -8.36 16.40
C GLU A 67 -14.15 -8.47 15.20
N PHE A 68 -13.73 -7.33 14.64
CA PHE A 68 -12.85 -7.27 13.48
C PHE A 68 -11.47 -6.72 13.87
N GLN A 69 -10.41 -7.39 13.41
CA GLN A 69 -9.06 -6.89 13.48
C GLN A 69 -8.51 -6.66 12.08
N LEU A 70 -8.22 -5.41 11.72
CA LEU A 70 -7.66 -5.06 10.42
C LEU A 70 -6.16 -4.75 10.53
N ARG A 71 -5.39 -5.29 9.59
CA ARG A 71 -3.95 -5.06 9.45
C ARG A 71 -3.65 -4.77 7.98
N VAL A 72 -2.78 -3.80 7.74
CA VAL A 72 -2.43 -3.37 6.38
C VAL A 72 -0.92 -3.37 6.22
N SER A 73 -0.47 -3.93 5.10
CA SER A 73 0.91 -3.83 4.62
C SER A 73 0.91 -3.20 3.23
N PHE A 74 1.95 -2.44 2.93
CA PHE A 74 2.16 -1.87 1.60
C PHE A 74 3.60 -2.13 1.18
N ILE A 75 3.76 -2.86 0.08
CA ILE A 75 5.04 -3.37 -0.39
C ILE A 75 5.20 -3.01 -1.87
N GLU A 76 6.44 -2.73 -2.26
CA GLU A 76 6.85 -2.59 -3.66
C GLU A 76 7.88 -3.67 -3.99
N ILE A 77 7.78 -4.22 -5.20
CA ILE A 77 8.81 -5.09 -5.78
C ILE A 77 9.40 -4.32 -6.96
N LEU A 78 10.68 -3.96 -6.85
CA LEU A 78 11.40 -3.22 -7.89
C LEU A 78 12.77 -3.87 -8.09
N LYS A 79 13.08 -4.26 -9.34
CA LYS A 79 14.35 -4.95 -9.67
C LYS A 79 14.61 -6.18 -8.78
N GLU A 80 13.57 -7.01 -8.59
CA GLU A 80 13.62 -8.22 -7.76
C GLU A 80 13.85 -7.98 -6.25
N GLU A 81 13.96 -6.71 -5.81
CA GLU A 81 14.03 -6.36 -4.41
C GLU A 81 12.65 -6.03 -3.84
N VAL A 82 12.33 -6.59 -2.67
CA VAL A 82 11.08 -6.35 -1.94
C VAL A 82 11.31 -5.27 -0.89
N ARG A 83 10.50 -4.21 -0.93
CA ARG A 83 10.61 -3.07 -0.01
C ARG A 83 9.29 -2.78 0.69
N GLY A 84 9.33 -2.57 1.99
CA GLY A 84 8.21 -2.04 2.77
C GLY A 84 8.03 -0.54 2.55
N LEU A 85 6.82 -0.13 2.17
CA LEU A 85 6.48 1.28 1.94
C LEU A 85 5.93 1.99 3.20
N LEU A 86 5.55 1.21 4.21
CA LEU A 86 5.07 1.71 5.52
C LEU A 86 6.17 1.77 6.59
N ASP A 87 7.42 1.47 6.23
CA ASP A 87 8.52 1.51 7.19
C ASP A 87 8.84 2.94 7.63
N PRO A 88 8.92 3.24 8.94
CA PRO A 88 9.17 4.60 9.45
C PRO A 88 10.52 5.17 9.01
N ALA A 89 11.48 4.32 8.63
CA ALA A 89 12.79 4.74 8.10
C ALA A 89 12.73 5.30 6.66
N ALA A 90 11.63 5.16 5.93
CA ALA A 90 11.49 5.76 4.59
C ALA A 90 11.27 7.29 4.63
N ALA A 91 10.92 7.85 5.80
CA ALA A 91 10.67 9.27 6.00
C ALA A 91 11.91 10.08 6.42
N VAL A 92 13.00 9.42 6.84
CA VAL A 92 14.23 10.10 7.26
C VAL A 92 15.23 10.04 6.11
N GLY A 93 15.58 11.22 5.59
CA GLY A 93 16.57 11.39 4.53
C GLY A 93 17.88 10.65 4.83
N LYS A 94 18.52 10.18 3.75
CA LYS A 94 19.85 9.57 3.72
C LYS A 94 20.81 10.21 4.74
N VAL A 95 21.36 9.41 5.65
CA VAL A 95 22.70 9.67 6.17
C VAL A 95 23.65 8.90 5.25
N GLU A 96 24.38 9.64 4.44
CA GLU A 96 25.44 9.11 3.58
C GLU A 96 26.59 8.63 4.46
N ASN A 97 26.84 7.33 4.48
CA ASN A 97 28.18 6.81 4.72
C ASN A 97 28.52 5.89 3.54
N GLY A 98 29.59 6.25 2.85
CA GLY A 98 30.10 5.53 1.69
C GLY A 98 30.34 4.06 2.01
N ASN A 99 29.57 3.20 1.37
CA ASN A 99 29.98 1.97 0.69
C ASN A 99 28.71 1.30 0.16
N GLY A 100 28.65 1.08 -1.16
CA GLY A 100 27.46 0.66 -1.90
C GLY A 100 26.81 -0.60 -1.33
N HIS A 101 25.63 -0.40 -0.74
CA HIS A 101 24.43 -1.26 -0.65
C HIS A 101 23.60 -0.73 0.53
N ALA A 102 22.90 0.39 0.31
CA ALA A 102 22.09 1.02 1.36
C ALA A 102 20.82 0.18 1.61
N LYS A 103 20.86 -0.72 2.59
CA LYS A 103 19.67 -1.34 3.16
C LYS A 103 18.83 -0.24 3.81
N LEU A 104 17.75 0.19 3.15
CA LEU A 104 16.64 0.89 3.82
C LEU A 104 15.97 -0.12 4.74
N SER A 105 16.49 -0.26 5.94
CA SER A 105 15.90 -1.08 6.99
C SER A 105 15.97 -0.27 8.27
N VAL A 106 14.86 -0.17 8.99
CA VAL A 106 14.88 0.31 10.38
C VAL A 106 15.99 -0.47 11.11
N PRO A 107 16.89 0.18 11.87
CA PRO A 107 17.93 -0.52 12.61
C PRO A 107 17.32 -1.66 13.43
N GLY A 108 17.73 -2.90 13.16
CA GLY A 108 17.21 -4.11 13.84
C GLY A 108 16.03 -4.82 13.19
N LYS A 109 15.44 -4.28 12.11
CA LYS A 109 14.36 -4.97 11.36
C LYS A 109 14.96 -5.88 10.28
N PRO A 110 14.56 -7.17 10.19
CA PRO A 110 14.99 -8.03 9.10
C PRO A 110 14.47 -7.51 7.75
N PRO A 111 15.20 -7.74 6.63
CA PRO A 111 14.74 -7.38 5.31
C PRO A 111 13.45 -8.13 4.97
N VAL A 112 12.60 -7.53 4.13
CA VAL A 112 11.39 -8.20 3.66
C VAL A 112 11.78 -9.39 2.78
N GLN A 113 11.35 -10.58 3.16
CA GLN A 113 11.65 -11.84 2.47
C GLN A 113 10.36 -12.56 2.09
N ILE A 114 10.32 -13.04 0.86
CA ILE A 114 9.29 -13.98 0.41
C ILE A 114 9.64 -15.36 0.99
N ARG A 115 8.72 -15.95 1.74
CA ARG A 115 8.88 -17.28 2.33
C ARG A 115 7.67 -18.15 2.03
N GLU A 116 7.91 -19.40 1.69
CA GLU A 116 6.86 -20.41 1.58
C GLU A 116 6.65 -21.05 2.96
N ALA A 117 5.42 -20.99 3.48
CA ALA A 117 5.03 -21.70 4.70
C ALA A 117 4.88 -23.20 4.42
N SER A 118 4.85 -24.01 5.48
CA SER A 118 4.75 -25.48 5.39
C SER A 118 3.50 -25.99 4.67
N ASN A 119 2.48 -25.15 4.52
CA ASN A 119 1.25 -25.42 3.77
C ASN A 119 1.28 -24.90 2.32
N GLY A 120 2.44 -24.45 1.82
CA GLY A 120 2.61 -23.89 0.48
C GLY A 120 2.17 -22.43 0.33
N VAL A 121 1.72 -21.78 1.42
CA VAL A 121 1.29 -20.37 1.37
C VAL A 121 2.52 -19.46 1.33
N ILE A 122 2.56 -18.55 0.36
CA ILE A 122 3.60 -17.52 0.28
C ILE A 122 3.32 -16.42 1.30
N THR A 123 4.34 -16.10 2.11
CA THR A 123 4.30 -15.11 3.21
C THR A 123 5.43 -14.11 3.06
N LEU A 124 5.22 -12.90 3.59
CA LEU A 124 6.19 -11.79 3.52
C LEU A 124 6.76 -11.53 4.91
N ALA A 125 7.83 -12.25 5.26
CA ALA A 125 8.52 -12.10 6.54
C ALA A 125 9.25 -10.76 6.61
N GLY A 126 9.14 -10.05 7.74
CA GLY A 126 9.80 -8.75 7.93
C GLY A 126 9.08 -7.57 7.28
N SER A 127 7.92 -7.76 6.66
CA SER A 127 7.06 -6.65 6.23
C SER A 127 6.46 -5.91 7.43
N THR A 128 6.23 -4.60 7.28
CA THR A 128 5.50 -3.83 8.30
C THR A 128 4.01 -4.02 8.11
N GLU A 129 3.34 -4.46 9.16
CA GLU A 129 1.90 -4.48 9.28
C GLU A 129 1.46 -3.40 10.26
N VAL A 130 0.62 -2.49 9.79
CA VAL A 130 0.02 -1.44 10.62
C VAL A 130 -1.39 -1.90 10.99
N HIS A 131 -1.68 -1.93 12.30
CA HIS A 131 -3.04 -2.13 12.77
C HIS A 131 -3.84 -0.86 12.53
N VAL A 132 -5.03 -1.01 11.94
CA VAL A 132 -5.93 0.11 11.64
C VAL A 132 -7.31 -0.19 12.20
N THR A 133 -7.92 0.83 12.79
CA THR A 133 -9.25 0.76 13.40
C THR A 133 -10.24 1.69 12.70
N THR A 134 -9.75 2.66 11.93
CA THR A 134 -10.58 3.62 11.21
C THR A 134 -10.18 3.73 9.73
N GLN A 135 -11.15 4.13 8.90
CA GLN A 135 -10.92 4.40 7.48
C GLN A 135 -9.86 5.49 7.28
N LYS A 136 -9.80 6.48 8.18
CA LYS A 136 -8.82 7.56 8.13
C LYS A 136 -7.40 7.05 8.35
N GLU A 137 -7.19 6.15 9.31
CA GLU A 137 -5.88 5.51 9.54
C GLU A 137 -5.42 4.69 8.35
N MET A 138 -6.34 3.91 7.75
CA MET A 138 -6.02 3.15 6.55
C MET A 138 -5.70 4.06 5.35
N THR A 139 -6.39 5.20 5.23
CA THR A 139 -6.11 6.20 4.18
C THR A 139 -4.74 6.83 4.39
N ALA A 140 -4.37 7.17 5.63
CA ALA A 140 -3.04 7.68 5.96
C ALA A 140 -1.94 6.67 5.60
N CYS A 141 -2.16 5.36 5.80
CA CYS A 141 -1.23 4.33 5.36
C CYS A 141 -1.07 4.31 3.82
N LEU A 142 -2.18 4.42 3.09
CA LEU A 142 -2.17 4.47 1.61
C LEU A 142 -1.40 5.69 1.10
N GLU A 143 -1.62 6.86 1.71
CA GLU A 143 -0.92 8.11 1.38
C GLU A 143 0.57 8.02 1.69
N GLN A 144 0.94 7.58 2.89
CA GLN A 144 2.32 7.37 3.30
C GLN A 144 3.04 6.43 2.34
N GLY A 145 2.46 5.26 2.05
CA GLY A 145 3.09 4.29 1.15
C GLY A 145 3.20 4.81 -0.29
N SER A 146 2.22 5.58 -0.75
CA SER A 146 2.26 6.23 -2.06
C SER A 146 3.35 7.30 -2.14
N LEU A 147 3.58 8.06 -1.07
CA LEU A 147 4.67 9.02 -0.96
C LEU A 147 6.04 8.32 -0.93
N SER A 148 6.19 7.27 -0.12
CA SER A 148 7.41 6.44 -0.05
C SER A 148 7.78 5.83 -1.41
N ARG A 149 6.77 5.41 -2.19
CA ARG A 149 6.96 4.90 -3.55
C ARG A 149 7.43 5.99 -4.50
N ALA A 150 6.83 7.18 -4.45
CA ALA A 150 7.22 8.31 -5.28
C ALA A 150 8.67 8.77 -4.98
N THR A 151 9.05 8.85 -3.71
CA THR A 151 10.41 9.25 -3.33
C THR A 151 11.46 8.18 -3.67
N GLY A 152 11.11 6.89 -3.53
CA GLY A 152 11.97 5.78 -3.94
C GLY A 152 12.29 5.77 -5.44
N SER A 153 11.31 6.14 -6.27
CA SER A 153 11.45 6.19 -7.73
C SER A 153 12.13 7.46 -8.24
N THR A 154 12.22 8.53 -7.43
CA THR A 154 12.89 9.80 -7.83
C THR A 154 14.42 9.77 -7.88
N ASN A 155 15.08 8.69 -7.43
CA ASN A 155 16.54 8.59 -7.55
C ASN A 155 17.01 8.28 -8.99
N MET A 156 16.10 8.24 -9.97
CA MET A 156 16.40 8.01 -11.40
C MET A 156 15.57 8.87 -12.37
N ASN A 157 14.86 9.90 -11.89
CA ASN A 157 14.28 10.93 -12.76
C ASN A 157 14.29 12.28 -12.04
N ASN A 158 15.32 13.07 -12.30
CA ASN A 158 15.46 14.44 -11.81
C ASN A 158 14.29 15.29 -12.38
N GLN A 159 13.48 15.87 -11.48
CA GLN A 159 12.38 16.81 -11.73
C GLN A 159 11.28 16.34 -12.69
N SER A 160 10.05 16.08 -12.21
CA SER A 160 8.81 16.24 -13.01
C SER A 160 7.46 15.94 -12.35
N ARG A 161 7.30 15.63 -11.04
CA ARG A 161 5.93 15.34 -10.52
C ARG A 161 5.55 15.85 -9.12
N CYS A 162 6.40 16.65 -8.47
CA CYS A 162 6.07 17.15 -7.12
C CYS A 162 6.89 18.39 -6.78
N ALA A 163 6.61 19.52 -7.45
CA ALA A 163 7.13 20.81 -7.01
C ALA A 163 5.93 21.67 -6.61
N LYS A 164 5.80 21.88 -5.30
CA LYS A 164 5.09 22.96 -4.60
C LYS A 164 4.16 23.82 -5.48
N GLN A 165 2.85 23.58 -5.35
CA GLN A 165 1.88 24.64 -5.54
C GLN A 165 1.99 25.56 -4.31
N ILE A 166 2.80 26.61 -4.39
CA ILE A 166 2.79 27.70 -3.40
C ILE A 166 1.57 28.55 -3.73
N PRO A 167 0.60 28.77 -2.83
CA PRO A 167 -0.50 29.68 -3.10
C PRO A 167 0.04 31.12 -3.20
N SER A 168 -0.44 31.82 -4.22
CA SER A 168 -0.23 33.25 -4.49
C SER A 168 -0.79 34.14 -3.39
#